data_AF-A0A1X0IHI8-F1
#
_entry.id   AF-A0A1X0IHI8-F1
#
_cell.length_a   1.000
_cell.length_b   1.000
_cell.length_c   1.000
_cell.angle_alpha   90.00
_cell.angle_beta   90.00
_cell.angle_gamma   90.00
#
_symmetry.space_group_name_H-M   'P 1'
#
loop_
_entity.id
_entity.type
_entity.pdbx_description
1 polymer ?
#
loop_
_entity_poly.entity_id
_entity_poly.type
_entity_poly.pdbx_seq_one_letter_code
_entity_poly.pdbx_strand_id
1 'polypeptide(L)' 'FDPSRAMPAYNWMTVAKSALESVNRFVAREAGKYGVRSNLVAAGPIRTLAMSAIVGGALGEEAGAQIQLLEEGWDQRA' A
#
# COMPACT_ATOMS: atom_id res chain seq x y z
N PHE A 1 -7.09 3.53 5.60
CA PHE A 1 -6.02 4.23 4.86
C PHE A 1 -6.30 5.73 4.84
N ASP A 2 -5.51 6.54 5.56
CA ASP A 2 -5.75 7.99 5.73
C ASP A 2 -4.90 8.82 4.73
N PRO A 3 -5.51 9.64 3.86
CA PRO A 3 -4.79 10.47 2.89
C PRO A 3 -3.89 11.53 3.52
N SER A 4 -4.11 11.92 4.78
CA SER A 4 -3.21 12.85 5.49
C SER A 4 -1.80 12.29 5.70
N ARG A 5 -1.64 10.97 5.61
CA ARG A 5 -0.36 10.25 5.73
C ARG A 5 0.06 9.58 4.42
N ALA A 6 -0.63 9.88 3.32
CA ALA A 6 -0.29 9.33 2.01
C ALA A 6 0.97 10.01 1.47
N MET A 7 1.84 9.22 0.87
CA MET A 7 2.96 9.81 0.13
C MET A 7 2.45 10.56 -1.11
N PRO A 8 3.06 11.69 -1.47
CA PRO A 8 2.67 12.47 -2.65
C PRO A 8 2.62 11.61 -3.92
N ALA A 9 3.62 10.74 -4.08
CA ALA A 9 3.74 9.77 -5.17
C ALA A 9 2.63 8.70 -5.21
N TYR A 10 1.93 8.46 -4.10
CA TYR A 10 0.87 7.45 -3.96
C TYR A 10 -0.55 8.00 -4.21
N ASN A 11 -0.68 9.21 -4.77
CA ASN A 11 -1.91 9.94 -5.16
C ASN A 11 -3.22 9.11 -5.11
N TRP A 12 -3.73 8.65 -6.26
CA TRP A 12 -5.00 7.93 -6.36
C TRP A 12 -4.97 6.51 -5.78
N MET A 13 -3.77 5.97 -5.55
CA MET A 13 -3.59 4.67 -4.92
C MET A 13 -4.14 4.67 -3.49
N THR A 14 -4.17 5.82 -2.81
CA THR A 14 -4.83 5.93 -1.49
C THR A 14 -6.33 5.65 -1.58
N VAL A 15 -7.02 6.17 -2.61
CA VAL A 15 -8.44 5.88 -2.85
C VAL A 15 -8.65 4.40 -3.11
N ALA A 16 -7.80 3.80 -3.95
CA ALA A 16 -7.85 2.38 -4.25
C ALA A 16 -7.62 1.50 -3.00
N LYS A 17 -6.65 1.84 -2.14
CA LYS A 17 -6.39 1.13 -0.88
C LYS A 17 -7.56 1.25 0.11
N SER A 18 -8.19 2.42 0.20
CA SER A 18 -9.40 2.61 1.01
C SER A 18 -10.57 1.79 0.49
N ALA A 19 -10.75 1.71 -0.84
CA ALA A 19 -11.75 0.83 -1.45
C ALA A 19 -11.46 -0.65 -1.14
N LEU A 20 -10.20 -1.08 -1.24
CA LEU A 20 -9.77 -2.44 -0.89
C LEU A 20 -10.06 -2.78 0.58
N GLU A 21 -9.86 -1.84 1.51
CA GLU A 21 -10.21 -2.00 2.92
C GLU A 21 -11.71 -2.24 3.11
N SER A 22 -12.54 -1.47 2.40
CA SER A 22 -14.00 -1.67 2.40
C SER A 22 -14.39 -3.04 1.83
N VAL A 23 -13.81 -3.42 0.68
CA VAL A 23 -14.04 -4.73 0.05
C VAL A 23 -13.67 -5.87 1.00
N ASN A 24 -12.51 -5.79 1.68
CA ASN A 24 -12.10 -6.82 2.64
C ASN A 24 -13.10 -7.01 3.78
N ARG A 25 -13.78 -5.94 4.24
CA ARG A 25 -14.85 -6.06 5.26
C ARG A 25 -16.03 -6.88 4.75
N PHE A 26 -16.44 -6.68 3.50
CA PHE A 26 -17.48 -7.50 2.87
C PHE A 26 -17.03 -8.95 2.69
N VAL A 27 -15.79 -9.17 2.25
CA VAL A 27 -15.22 -10.52 2.12
C VAL A 27 -15.19 -11.22 3.48
N ALA A 28 -14.72 -10.54 4.54
CA ALA A 28 -14.70 -11.10 5.88
C ALA A 28 -16.11 -11.45 6.39
N ARG A 29 -17.11 -10.60 6.12
CA ARG A 29 -18.52 -10.87 6.45
C ARG A 29 -19.04 -12.12 5.75
N GLU A 30 -18.81 -12.24 4.45
CA GLU A 30 -19.34 -13.36 3.64
C GLU A 30 -18.59 -14.67 3.87
N ALA A 31 -17.26 -14.61 4.06
CA ALA A 31 -16.43 -15.79 4.30
C ALA A 31 -16.54 -16.31 5.75
N GLY A 32 -16.89 -15.44 6.70
CA GLY A 32 -17.00 -15.78 8.12
C GLY A 32 -17.96 -16.93 8.41
N LYS A 33 -19.04 -17.07 7.64
CA LYS A 33 -20.00 -18.20 7.78
C LYS A 33 -19.38 -19.57 7.49
N TYR A 34 -18.23 -19.60 6.81
CA TYR A 34 -17.46 -20.81 6.51
C TYR A 34 -16.24 -20.97 7.44
N GLY A 35 -16.14 -20.17 8.51
CA GLY A 35 -14.98 -20.19 9.41
C GLY A 35 -13.70 -19.58 8.81
N VAL A 36 -13.79 -18.86 7.69
CA VAL A 36 -12.65 -18.24 7.01
C VAL A 36 -12.54 -16.77 7.41
N ARG A 37 -11.33 -16.33 7.82
CA ARG A 37 -11.01 -14.94 8.13
C ARG A 37 -10.35 -14.26 6.94
N SER A 38 -10.70 -13.00 6.71
CA SER A 38 -10.08 -12.18 5.67
C SER A 38 -9.50 -10.91 6.29
N ASN A 39 -8.18 -10.75 6.17
CA ASN A 39 -7.44 -9.63 6.74
C ASN A 39 -6.54 -9.01 5.67
N LEU A 40 -6.34 -7.70 5.76
CA LEU A 40 -5.35 -7.00 4.96
C LEU A 40 -4.09 -6.77 5.80
N VAL A 41 -2.94 -6.96 5.16
CA VAL A 41 -1.64 -6.68 5.75
C VAL A 41 -0.99 -5.56 4.96
N ALA A 42 -0.71 -4.44 5.62
CA ALA A 42 0.08 -3.36 5.05
C ALA A 42 1.55 -3.72 5.20
N ALA A 43 2.14 -4.29 4.15
CA ALA A 43 3.58 -4.51 4.11
C ALA A 43 4.33 -3.20 3.94
N GLY A 44 5.58 -3.18 4.42
CA GLY A 44 6.54 -2.13 4.10
C GLY A 44 6.90 -2.10 2.62
N PRO A 45 7.82 -1.20 2.20
CA PRO A 45 8.32 -1.18 0.83
C PRO A 45 8.98 -2.53 0.49
N ILE A 46 8.53 -3.16 -0.61
CA ILE A 46 9.08 -4.43 -1.13
C ILE A 46 9.39 -4.24 -2.60
N ARG A 47 10.63 -4.53 -2.99
CA ARG A 47 11.10 -4.44 -4.37
C ARG A 47 10.39 -5.48 -5.24
N THR A 48 9.52 -4.99 -6.12
CA THR A 48 8.71 -5.80 -7.05
C THR A 48 8.70 -5.16 -8.43
N LEU A 49 8.30 -5.92 -9.45
CA LEU A 49 8.11 -5.37 -10.80
C LEU A 49 7.10 -4.21 -10.85
N ALA A 50 6.03 -4.29 -10.05
CA ALA A 50 5.03 -3.22 -9.95
C ALA A 50 5.62 -1.93 -9.36
N MET A 51 6.53 -2.06 -8.40
CA MET A 51 7.24 -0.92 -7.80
C MET A 51 8.16 -0.25 -8.82
N SER A 52 8.92 -1.01 -9.62
CA SER A 52 9.81 -0.46 -10.65
C SER A 52 9.05 0.36 -11.70
N ALA A 53 7.84 -0.07 -12.09
CA ALA A 53 7.00 0.68 -13.03
C ALA A 53 6.51 2.03 -12.46
N ILE A 54 6.29 2.09 -11.15
CA ILE A 54 5.83 3.29 -10.45
C ILE A 54 6.98 4.30 -10.31
N VAL A 55 8.16 3.83 -9.87
CA VAL A 55 9.34 4.69 -9.59
C VAL A 55 10.05 5.12 -10.87
N GLY A 56 10.23 4.22 -11.84
CA GLY A 56 10.95 4.52 -13.09
C GLY A 56 10.07 5.06 -14.22
N GLY A 57 8.75 4.89 -14.14
CA GLY A 57 7.81 5.25 -15.20
C GLY A 57 6.87 6.40 -14.83
N ALA A 58 6.00 6.18 -13.84
CA ALA A 58 4.86 7.06 -13.60
C ALA A 58 5.18 8.33 -12.76
N LEU A 59 6.23 8.30 -11.96
CA LEU A 59 6.49 9.34 -10.95
C LEU A 59 7.85 10.04 -11.05
N GLY A 60 8.70 9.64 -12.00
CA GLY A 60 10.01 10.24 -12.23
C GLY A 60 11.03 10.03 -11.09
N GLU A 61 12.22 10.62 -11.25
CA GLU A 61 13.36 10.42 -10.33
C GLU A 61 13.07 10.87 -8.89
N GLU A 62 12.21 11.87 -8.68
CA GLU A 62 11.81 12.37 -7.36
C GLU A 62 11.11 11.30 -6.50
N ALA A 63 10.40 10.37 -7.13
CA ALA A 63 9.77 9.25 -6.43
C ALA A 63 10.79 8.23 -5.90
N GLY A 64 11.93 8.10 -6.57
CA GLY A 64 13.03 7.23 -6.11
C GLY A 64 13.55 7.66 -4.75
N ALA A 65 13.76 8.96 -4.55
CA ALA A 65 14.19 9.52 -3.27
C ALA A 65 13.15 9.31 -2.16
N GLN A 66 11.85 9.48 -2.46
CA GLN A 66 10.78 9.26 -1.49
C GLN A 66 10.62 7.78 -1.09
N ILE A 67 10.84 6.87 -2.02
CA ILE A 67 10.85 5.43 -1.78
C ILE A 67 12.02 5.04 -0.88
N GLN A 68 13.20 5.59 -1.12
CA GLN A 68 14.38 5.34 -0.29
C GLN A 68 14.15 5.82 1.16
N LEU A 69 13.54 7.00 1.34
CA LEU A 69 13.13 7.50 2.65
C LEU A 69 12.14 6.56 3.36
N LEU A 70 11.24 5.90 2.62
CA LEU A 70 10.37 4.88 3.20
C LEU A 70 11.12 3.61 3.60
N GLU A 71 12.04 3.12 2.76
CA GLU A 71 12.85 1.93 3.04
C GLU A 71 13.62 2.15 4.35
N GLU A 72 14.36 3.26 4.44
CA GLU A 72 15.12 3.64 5.63
C GLU A 72 14.23 3.83 6.86
N GLY A 73 13.10 4.54 6.70
CA GLY A 73 12.16 4.79 7.79
C GLY A 73 11.37 3.54 8.23
N TRP A 74 11.32 2.49 7.42
CA TRP A 74 10.71 1.21 7.78
C TRP A 74 11.71 0.32 8.51
N ASP A 75 12.95 0.24 8.03
CA ASP A 75 14.03 -0.53 8.65
C ASP A 75 14.33 -0.06 10.07
N GLN A 76 14.22 1.24 10.36
CA GLN A 76 14.40 1.76 11.71
C GLN A 76 13.23 1.47 12.68
N ARG A 77 12.11 0.91 12.20
CA ARG A 77 10.95 0.54 13.02
C ARG A 77 10.87 -0.95 13.34
N ALA A 78 11.72 -1.78 12.71
CA ALA A 78 11.85 -3.21 12.97
C ALA A 78 12.89 -3.47 14.07
#